data_AF-A0A396GWM3-F1
#
_entry.id   AF-A0A396GWM3-F1
#
_cell.length_a   1.000
_cell.length_b   1.000
_cell.length_c   1.000
_cell.angle_alpha   90.00
_cell.angle_beta   90.00
_cell.angle_gamma   90.00
#
_symmetry.space_group_name_H-M   'P 1'
#
loop_
_entity.id
_entity.type
_entity.pdbx_description
1 polymer ?
#
loop_
_entity_poly.entity_id
_entity_poly.type
_entity_poly.pdbx_seq_one_letter_code
_entity_poly.pdbx_strand_id
1 'polypeptide(L)'
;MKSNTDGRDTLNLETYETMFPRTNNQLKNPNIRIEASRKSGDVIMNVLTLVEMLMDPNKWMELFPTIVTIAKTIEVISSRTKDGLSGSLQLVRLIFFFFRGHRLPSGCFIQNMPNGTSKVIKF
;
A
#
# COMPACT_ATOMS: atom_id res chain seq x y z
N MET A 1 -5.21 -16.63 -5.21
CA MET A 1 -5.77 -17.98 -5.07
C MET A 1 -6.79 -17.91 -3.94
N LYS A 2 -7.90 -18.64 -3.95
CA LYS A 2 -8.84 -18.61 -2.81
C LYS A 2 -8.59 -19.83 -1.94
N SER A 3 -8.62 -19.68 -0.61
CA SER A 3 -8.49 -20.83 0.29
C SER A 3 -9.69 -21.77 0.13
N ASN A 4 -9.42 -23.07 0.07
CA ASN A 4 -10.46 -24.10 -0.01
C ASN A 4 -11.33 -24.18 1.24
N THR A 5 -10.90 -23.61 2.37
CA THR A 5 -11.57 -23.74 3.67
C THR A 5 -12.44 -22.55 4.05
N ASP A 6 -12.18 -21.36 3.51
CA ASP A 6 -12.85 -20.13 3.96
C ASP A 6 -13.16 -19.13 2.83
N GLY A 7 -12.85 -19.49 1.57
CA GLY A 7 -13.06 -18.61 0.41
C GLY A 7 -12.24 -17.31 0.40
N ARG A 8 -11.40 -17.08 1.43
CA ARG A 8 -10.52 -15.92 1.57
C ARG A 8 -9.42 -15.95 0.53
N ASP A 9 -9.03 -14.77 0.03
CA ASP A 9 -7.90 -14.65 -0.87
C ASP A 9 -6.59 -15.00 -0.14
N THR A 10 -5.88 -16.02 -0.62
CA THR A 10 -4.56 -16.43 -0.16
C THR A 10 -3.46 -15.90 -1.07
N LEU A 11 -2.37 -15.45 -0.46
CA LEU A 11 -1.16 -15.02 -1.16
C LEU A 11 -0.43 -16.25 -1.72
N ASN A 12 -0.17 -16.25 -3.03
CA ASN A 12 0.78 -17.20 -3.60
C ASN A 12 2.20 -16.71 -3.30
N LEU A 13 2.86 -17.36 -2.36
CA LEU A 13 4.20 -16.97 -1.90
C LEU A 13 5.25 -17.12 -3.00
N GLU A 14 5.17 -18.17 -3.82
CA GLU A 14 6.12 -18.43 -4.91
C GLU A 14 6.05 -17.29 -5.94
N THR A 15 4.86 -16.96 -6.43
CA THR A 15 4.69 -15.84 -7.37
C THR A 15 5.13 -14.51 -6.74
N TYR A 16 4.82 -14.30 -5.46
CA TYR A 16 5.22 -13.09 -4.77
C TYR A 16 6.76 -12.96 -4.67
N GLU A 17 7.46 -14.04 -4.30
CA GLU A 17 8.93 -14.06 -4.22
C GLU A 17 9.59 -13.86 -5.58
N THR A 18 8.96 -14.32 -6.68
CA THR A 18 9.48 -14.02 -8.03
C THR A 18 9.38 -12.55 -8.41
N MET A 19 8.32 -11.85 -8.01
CA MET A 19 8.16 -10.41 -8.25
C MET A 19 9.03 -9.55 -7.31
N PHE A 20 9.20 -10.00 -6.07
CA PHE A 20 9.96 -9.28 -5.04
C PHE A 20 11.03 -10.18 -4.42
N PRO A 21 12.08 -10.52 -5.18
CA PRO A 21 13.13 -11.43 -4.71
C PRO A 21 13.80 -10.87 -3.46
N ARG A 22 13.74 -11.63 -2.36
CA ARG A 22 14.43 -11.31 -1.11
C ARG A 22 15.68 -12.17 -0.98
N THR A 23 16.77 -11.56 -0.51
CA THR A 23 18.03 -12.25 -0.20
C THR A 23 17.95 -13.18 1.02
N ASN A 24 16.87 -13.11 1.80
CA ASN A 24 16.75 -13.83 3.07
C ASN A 24 15.56 -14.80 3.08
N ASN A 25 15.84 -16.10 3.28
CA ASN A 25 14.86 -17.21 3.31
C ASN A 25 13.93 -17.20 4.55
N GLN A 26 13.75 -16.05 5.21
CA GLN A 26 13.04 -15.93 6.49
C GLN A 26 11.60 -16.45 6.42
N LEU A 27 10.92 -16.35 5.28
CA LEU A 27 9.52 -16.77 5.09
C LEU A 27 9.32 -18.29 5.12
N LYS A 28 10.40 -19.09 5.11
CA LYS A 28 10.35 -20.57 5.17
C LYS A 28 10.25 -21.13 6.58
N ASN A 29 10.25 -20.30 7.62
CA ASN A 29 10.14 -20.78 8.99
C ASN A 29 8.69 -21.26 9.27
N PRO A 30 8.48 -22.51 9.71
CA PRO A 30 7.14 -23.08 9.90
C PRO A 30 6.32 -22.36 10.99
N ASN A 31 6.96 -21.57 11.84
CA ASN A 31 6.28 -20.76 12.87
C ASN A 31 5.75 -19.41 12.35
N ILE A 32 6.02 -19.06 11.08
CA ILE A 32 5.55 -17.82 10.49
C ILE A 32 4.19 -18.04 9.84
N ARG A 33 3.19 -17.34 10.37
CA ARG A 33 1.86 -17.27 9.76
C ARG A 33 1.85 -16.14 8.74
N ILE A 34 1.65 -16.49 7.47
CA ILE A 34 1.52 -15.52 6.37
C ILE A 34 0.05 -15.22 6.16
N GLU A 35 -0.30 -13.94 6.18
CA GLU A 35 -1.65 -13.47 5.94
C GLU A 35 -1.65 -12.40 4.84
N ALA A 36 -2.67 -12.43 4.00
CA ALA A 36 -2.94 -11.40 3.01
C ALA A 36 -4.41 -11.03 3.02
N SER A 37 -4.70 -9.78 2.68
CA SER A 37 -6.06 -9.27 2.59
C SER A 37 -6.14 -8.34 1.40
N ARG A 38 -7.13 -8.60 0.54
CA ARG A 38 -7.51 -7.72 -0.56
C ARG A 38 -8.79 -7.02 -0.17
N LYS A 39 -8.80 -5.70 -0.29
CA LYS A 39 -10.01 -4.90 -0.10
C LYS A 39 -10.08 -3.81 -1.16
N SER A 40 -11.26 -3.64 -1.72
CA SER A 40 -11.61 -2.49 -2.54
C SER A 40 -12.71 -1.67 -1.89
N GLY A 41 -12.73 -0.38 -2.15
CA GLY A 41 -13.81 0.50 -1.71
C GLY A 41 -13.81 1.80 -2.51
N ASP A 42 -14.99 2.42 -2.54
CA ASP A 42 -15.17 3.72 -3.17
C ASP A 42 -14.98 4.83 -2.12
N VAL A 43 -14.21 5.84 -2.49
CA VAL A 43 -13.93 7.03 -1.69
C VAL A 43 -14.58 8.20 -2.40
N ILE A 44 -15.42 8.96 -1.68
CA ILE A 44 -16.14 10.12 -2.23
C ILE A 44 -15.16 11.30 -2.37
N MET A 45 -14.21 11.16 -3.29
CA MET A 45 -13.16 12.14 -3.57
C MET A 45 -12.57 11.87 -4.95
N ASN A 46 -12.03 12.90 -5.59
CA ASN A 46 -11.28 12.77 -6.85
C ASN A 46 -9.93 12.06 -6.62
N VAL A 47 -9.48 11.27 -7.60
CA VAL A 47 -8.19 10.54 -7.49
C VAL A 47 -7.02 11.48 -7.27
N LEU A 48 -7.00 12.65 -7.91
CA LEU A 48 -5.90 13.61 -7.75
C LEU A 48 -5.80 14.09 -6.30
N THR A 49 -6.92 14.51 -5.72
CA THR A 49 -6.97 14.93 -4.32
C THR A 49 -6.62 13.78 -3.38
N LEU A 50 -7.10 12.58 -3.68
CA LEU A 50 -6.78 11.39 -2.88
C LEU A 50 -5.30 11.06 -2.93
N VAL A 51 -4.67 11.12 -4.11
CA VAL A 51 -3.23 10.91 -4.29
C VAL A 51 -2.42 11.99 -3.60
N GLU A 52 -2.81 13.26 -3.70
CA GLU A 52 -2.12 14.38 -3.04
C GLU A 52 -2.13 14.22 -1.51
N MET A 53 -3.28 13.88 -0.94
CA MET A 53 -3.35 13.53 0.49
C MET A 53 -2.52 12.29 0.81
N LEU A 54 -2.51 11.30 -0.09
CA LEU A 54 -1.69 10.10 0.05
C LEU A 54 -0.20 10.32 -0.25
N MET A 55 0.24 11.52 -0.62
CA MET A 55 1.67 11.86 -0.71
C MET A 55 2.12 12.78 0.41
N ASP A 56 1.18 13.43 1.13
CA ASP A 56 1.48 14.30 2.25
C ASP A 56 1.63 13.51 3.56
N PRO A 57 2.82 13.49 4.18
CA PRO A 57 3.04 12.73 5.42
C PRO A 57 2.15 13.19 6.58
N ASN A 58 1.86 14.49 6.69
CA ASN A 58 1.01 15.01 7.75
C ASN A 58 -0.43 14.54 7.56
N LYS A 59 -0.92 14.56 6.33
CA LYS A 59 -2.26 14.04 5.99
C LYS A 59 -2.39 12.56 6.28
N TRP A 60 -1.35 11.76 6.05
CA TRP A 60 -1.38 10.34 6.44
C TRP A 60 -1.57 10.12 7.92
N MET A 61 -0.87 10.89 8.76
CA MET A 61 -0.98 10.79 10.21
C MET A 61 -2.37 11.22 10.69
N GLU A 62 -2.96 12.24 10.06
CA GLU A 62 -4.33 12.68 10.34
C GLU A 62 -5.38 11.63 9.95
N LEU A 63 -5.19 10.94 8.82
CA LEU A 63 -6.16 9.97 8.28
C LEU A 63 -6.06 8.59 8.96
N PHE A 64 -4.87 8.19 9.39
CA PHE A 64 -4.62 6.86 9.97
C PHE A 64 -3.92 6.91 11.34
N PRO A 65 -4.40 7.70 12.31
CA PRO A 65 -3.69 7.97 13.57
C PRO A 65 -3.51 6.72 14.45
N THR A 66 -4.38 5.71 14.29
CA THR A 66 -4.29 4.44 15.02
C THR A 66 -3.28 3.46 14.43
N ILE A 67 -2.83 3.71 13.19
CA ILE A 67 -1.96 2.81 12.43
C ILE A 67 -0.60 3.45 12.20
N VAL A 68 -0.55 4.72 11.80
CA VAL A 68 0.65 5.48 11.47
C VAL A 68 0.97 6.45 12.61
N THR A 69 2.10 6.25 13.28
CA THR A 69 2.58 7.17 14.34
C THR A 69 3.39 8.32 13.78
N ILE A 70 4.26 8.02 12.83
CA ILE A 70 5.17 8.99 12.22
C ILE A 70 5.20 8.70 10.73
N ALA A 71 4.98 9.73 9.93
CA ALA A 71 5.21 9.73 8.50
C ALA A 71 6.20 10.84 8.15
N LYS A 72 7.21 10.52 7.35
CA LYS A 72 8.19 11.50 6.88
C LYS A 72 8.68 11.16 5.48
N THR A 73 8.64 12.15 4.58
CA THR A 73 9.35 12.07 3.30
C THR A 73 10.85 12.16 3.58
N ILE A 74 11.58 11.11 3.22
CA ILE A 74 13.05 11.06 3.33
C ILE A 74 13.66 11.79 2.15
N GLU A 75 13.19 11.48 0.94
CA GLU A 75 13.78 11.96 -0.31
C GLU A 75 12.72 12.06 -1.41
N VAL A 76 12.87 13.04 -2.30
CA VAL A 76 12.10 13.16 -3.53
C VAL A 76 13.02 12.77 -4.68
N ILE A 77 12.81 11.57 -5.24
CA ILE A 77 13.63 10.99 -6.30
C ILE A 77 13.26 11.58 -7.67
N SER A 78 11.97 11.83 -7.89
CA SER A 78 11.47 12.53 -9.07
C SER A 78 10.42 13.54 -8.65
N SER A 79 10.60 14.78 -9.07
CA SER A 79 9.64 15.85 -8.83
C SER A 79 8.61 15.88 -9.94
N ARG A 80 7.37 16.23 -9.58
CA ARG A 80 6.29 16.41 -10.55
C ARG A 80 6.62 17.58 -11.47
N THR A 81 6.63 17.36 -12.78
CA THR A 81 6.73 18.46 -13.74
C THR A 81 5.41 19.24 -13.77
N LYS A 82 5.48 20.58 -13.82
CA LYS A 82 4.30 21.48 -13.75
C LYS A 82 3.29 21.25 -14.89
N ASP A 83 3.75 20.62 -15.95
CA ASP A 83 3.09 20.24 -17.20
C ASP A 83 2.31 18.90 -17.12
N GLY A 84 2.26 18.25 -15.95
CA GLY A 84 1.18 17.30 -15.62
C GLY A 84 1.26 15.90 -16.22
N LEU A 85 2.33 15.57 -16.96
CA LEU A 85 2.48 14.25 -17.59
C LEU A 85 3.37 13.27 -16.80
N SER A 86 4.17 13.75 -15.83
CA SER A 86 5.05 12.90 -15.01
C SER A 86 4.58 12.85 -13.54
N GLY A 87 4.59 11.64 -12.95
CA GLY A 87 4.29 11.42 -11.54
C GLY A 87 5.51 11.70 -10.66
N SER A 88 5.30 12.19 -9.43
CA SER A 88 6.38 12.33 -8.45
C SER A 88 6.73 11.00 -7.79
N LEU A 89 8.02 10.72 -7.67
CA LEU A 89 8.55 9.58 -6.92
C LEU A 89 9.16 10.08 -5.62
N GLN A 90 8.62 9.61 -4.49
CA GLN A 90 9.06 10.01 -3.16
C GLN A 90 9.35 8.77 -2.32
N LEU A 91 10.46 8.79 -1.59
CA LEU A 91 10.76 7.81 -0.56
C LEU A 91 10.17 8.30 0.76
N VAL A 92 9.16 7.59 1.26
CA VAL A 92 8.46 7.94 2.50
C VAL A 92 8.71 6.86 3.54
N ARG A 93 9.08 7.29 4.75
CA ARG A 93 9.16 6.43 5.93
C ARG A 93 7.88 6.54 6.74
N LEU A 94 7.28 5.38 7.03
CA LEU A 94 6.14 5.24 7.90
C LEU A 94 6.53 4.38 9.10
N ILE A 95 6.24 4.87 10.30
CA ILE A 95 6.31 4.10 11.54
C ILE A 95 4.89 3.72 11.93
N PHE A 96 4.69 2.45 12.24
CA PHE A 96 3.38 1.88 12.52
C PHE A 96 3.24 1.50 13.99
N PHE A 97 2.10 1.81 14.61
CA PHE A 97 1.85 1.60 16.05
C PHE A 97 1.85 0.11 16.44
N PHE A 98 1.50 -0.80 15.52
CA PHE A 98 1.18 -2.19 15.87
C PHE A 98 1.48 -3.20 14.75
N PHE A 99 2.74 -3.47 14.46
CA PHE A 99 3.09 -4.72 13.76
C PHE A 99 4.32 -5.36 14.38
N ARG A 100 4.09 -6.33 15.28
CA ARG A 100 5.07 -7.38 15.65
C ARG A 100 5.27 -8.38 14.50
N GLY A 101 5.29 -7.90 13.25
CA GLY A 101 5.32 -8.73 12.05
C GLY A 101 6.05 -8.03 10.91
N HIS A 102 6.70 -8.83 10.06
CA HIS A 102 7.35 -8.32 8.86
C HIS A 102 6.30 -7.99 7.80
N ARG A 103 6.18 -6.69 7.46
CA ARG A 103 5.30 -6.26 6.38
C ARG A 103 5.97 -6.56 5.03
N LEU A 104 5.26 -7.24 4.14
CA LEU A 104 5.66 -7.42 2.76
C LEU A 104 5.31 -6.13 1.96
N PRO A 105 6.10 -5.76 0.93
CA PRO A 105 5.68 -4.79 -0.06
C PRO A 105 4.22 -5.02 -0.48
N SER A 106 3.40 -3.96 -0.40
CA SER A 106 1.99 -3.97 -0.78
C SER A 106 1.70 -2.74 -1.61
N GLY A 107 0.75 -2.85 -2.53
CA GLY A 107 0.42 -1.81 -3.49
C GLY A 107 -1.03 -1.40 -3.38
N CYS A 108 -1.37 -0.26 -3.98
CA CYS A 108 -2.76 0.06 -4.26
C CYS A 108 -2.90 0.65 -5.65
N PHE A 109 -4.05 0.39 -6.26
CA PHE A 109 -4.48 1.01 -7.50
C PHE A 109 -5.65 1.93 -7.20
N ILE A 110 -5.61 3.14 -7.75
CA ILE A 110 -6.63 4.16 -7.53
C ILE A 110 -7.16 4.58 -8.90
N GLN A 111 -8.47 4.49 -9.09
CA GLN A 111 -9.15 4.76 -10.36
C GLN A 111 -10.29 5.76 -10.19
N ASN A 112 -10.39 6.74 -11.09
CA ASN A 112 -11.54 7.65 -11.13
C ASN A 112 -12.78 6.90 -11.62
N MET A 113 -13.91 7.12 -10.96
CA MET A 113 -15.20 6.57 -11.33
C MET A 113 -16.08 7.62 -12.02
N PRO A 114 -17.02 7.23 -12.90
CA PRO A 114 -17.86 8.17 -13.66
C PRO A 114 -18.77 9.06 -12.79
N ASN A 115 -19.05 8.64 -11.55
CA ASN A 115 -19.87 9.36 -10.57
C ASN A 115 -19.06 10.41 -9.76
N GLY A 116 -17.80 10.65 -10.10
CA GLY A 116 -16.92 11.59 -9.39
C GLY A 116 -16.26 11.04 -8.13
N THR A 117 -16.41 9.74 -7.83
CA THR A 117 -15.70 9.07 -6.73
C THR A 117 -14.41 8.39 -7.21
N SER A 118 -13.59 7.93 -6.27
CA SER A 118 -12.38 7.15 -6.54
C SER A 118 -12.53 5.73 -6.03
N LYS A 119 -12.24 4.74 -6.87
CA LYS A 119 -12.14 3.35 -6.44
C LYS A 119 -10.71 3.04 -6.04
N VAL A 120 -10.51 2.63 -4.80
CA VAL A 120 -9.20 2.18 -4.28
C VAL A 120 -9.22 0.67 -4.18
N ILE A 121 -8.19 0.01 -4.70
CA ILE A 121 -7.98 -1.42 -4.57
C ILE A 121 -6.61 -1.65 -3.93
N LYS A 122 -6.58 -2.28 -2.76
CA LYS A 122 -5.35 -2.66 -2.06
C LYS A 122 -4.99 -4.12 -2.38
N PHE A 123 -3.73 -4.35 -2.74
CA PHE A 123 -3.17 -5.66 -3.08
C PHE A 123 -2.04 -6.04 -2.12
#